data_AF-A0A853EWY8-F1
#
_entry.id   AF-A0A853EWY8-F1
#
_cell.length_a   1.000
_cell.length_b   1.000
_cell.length_c   1.000
_cell.angle_alpha   90.00
_cell.angle_beta   90.00
_cell.angle_gamma   90.00
#
_symmetry.space_group_name_H-M   'P 1'
#
loop_
_entity.id
_entity.type
_entity.pdbx_description
1 polymer ?
#
loop_
_entity_poly.entity_id
_entity_poly.type
_entity_poly.pdbx_seq_one_letter_code
_entity_poly.pdbx_strand_id
1 'polypeptide(L)'
;MRPFEISDEGTAYVAALSTPERLVLAQVTGDVVELLGGEDTDVDLDEADGEADVDRVDREDTEDGAEPGATPLDQGAPPTESDTAPLDGAKPLDGAVPHDAPDDAGAAARTPATAGDSLGPGAQDADPDDHLRQILDGIDADVVVAPADPAVRRLLPDASDDPEVAHEFRRLTDDDLRQRKVDRLLLFADLLLEASPSADEDEQLPLVVGREEGAEIAGALGDVRQVIGSRLGLQTDADTDALYRSVSATWEEDEGDGPETGQESARGHAGEALSGPELFLGSVFLLTGYLQESLTDCLLEHHRRAGRAS
;
A
#
# COMPACT_ATOMS: atom_id res chain seq x y z
N MET A 1 10.24 1.87 -20.43
CA MET A 1 8.99 2.43 -19.86
C MET A 1 8.09 3.17 -20.88
N ARG A 2 6.78 3.29 -20.61
CA ARG A 2 5.85 4.37 -21.06
C ARG A 2 5.11 5.02 -19.85
N PRO A 3 4.77 6.32 -19.89
CA PRO A 3 4.05 7.03 -18.81
C PRO A 3 2.60 6.55 -18.65
N PHE A 4 1.95 6.95 -17.55
CA PHE A 4 0.50 6.79 -17.41
C PHE A 4 -0.28 7.68 -18.39
N GLU A 5 -1.25 7.07 -19.09
CA GLU A 5 -2.29 7.75 -19.85
C GLU A 5 -3.68 7.33 -19.34
N ILE A 6 -4.71 8.17 -19.56
CA ILE A 6 -6.11 7.81 -19.23
C ILE A 6 -6.61 6.83 -20.31
N SER A 7 -7.22 5.70 -19.91
CA SER A 7 -7.77 4.71 -20.85
C SER A 7 -8.84 5.31 -21.78
N ASP A 8 -9.04 4.71 -22.97
CA ASP A 8 -10.05 5.15 -23.95
C ASP A 8 -11.48 5.24 -23.36
N GLU A 9 -11.79 4.37 -22.40
CA GLU A 9 -13.07 4.35 -21.67
C GLU A 9 -13.14 5.37 -20.52
N GLY A 10 -12.00 5.92 -20.08
CA GLY A 10 -11.89 6.78 -18.90
C GLY A 10 -12.04 6.04 -17.57
N THR A 11 -11.94 4.71 -17.57
CA THR A 11 -12.16 3.81 -16.41
C THR A 11 -10.89 3.54 -15.60
N ALA A 12 -9.71 3.72 -16.21
CA ALA A 12 -8.41 3.40 -15.62
C ALA A 12 -7.32 4.38 -16.09
N TYR A 13 -6.17 4.30 -15.44
CA TYR A 13 -4.90 4.87 -15.88
C TYR A 13 -3.98 3.71 -16.30
N VAL A 14 -3.30 3.83 -17.44
CA VAL A 14 -2.46 2.75 -17.98
C VAL A 14 -1.07 3.31 -18.27
N ALA A 15 -0.06 2.79 -17.56
CA ALA A 15 1.34 2.93 -17.92
C ALA A 15 1.83 1.67 -18.64
N ALA A 16 3.09 1.65 -19.08
CA ALA A 16 3.73 0.39 -19.47
C ALA A 16 5.13 0.27 -18.90
N LEU A 17 5.43 -0.91 -18.36
CA LEU A 17 6.68 -1.25 -17.69
C LEU A 17 7.23 -2.54 -18.30
N SER A 18 8.55 -2.67 -18.39
CA SER A 18 9.17 -3.94 -18.79
C SER A 18 9.19 -4.94 -17.63
N THR A 19 9.48 -6.21 -17.90
CA THR A 19 9.60 -7.23 -16.85
C THR A 19 10.62 -6.83 -15.77
N PRO A 20 11.84 -6.35 -16.09
CA PRO A 20 12.76 -5.82 -15.08
C PRO A 20 12.24 -4.57 -14.34
N GLU A 21 11.61 -3.61 -15.05
CA GLU A 21 11.04 -2.40 -14.43
C GLU A 21 9.98 -2.77 -13.38
N ARG A 22 9.12 -3.78 -13.65
CA ARG A 22 8.07 -4.25 -12.72
C ARG A 22 8.65 -4.97 -11.51
N LEU A 23 9.56 -5.93 -11.72
CA LEU A 23 10.14 -6.73 -10.62
C LEU A 23 10.98 -5.87 -9.66
N VAL A 24 11.75 -4.92 -10.18
CA VAL A 24 12.52 -3.97 -9.33
C VAL A 24 11.59 -3.09 -8.49
N LEU A 25 10.50 -2.57 -9.08
CA LEU A 25 9.53 -1.78 -8.32
C LEU A 25 8.78 -2.64 -7.29
N ALA A 26 8.46 -3.89 -7.58
CA ALA A 26 7.78 -4.78 -6.65
C ALA A 26 8.67 -5.09 -5.43
N GLN A 27 9.93 -5.50 -5.65
CA GLN A 27 10.90 -5.73 -4.58
C GLN A 27 11.07 -4.49 -3.69
N VAL A 28 11.35 -3.33 -4.29
CA VAL A 28 11.58 -2.09 -3.53
C VAL A 28 10.29 -1.59 -2.84
N THR A 29 9.11 -2.03 -3.28
CA THR A 29 7.84 -1.79 -2.57
C THR A 29 7.70 -2.71 -1.36
N GLY A 30 8.06 -3.99 -1.48
CA GLY A 30 8.17 -4.95 -0.37
C GLY A 30 9.16 -4.51 0.71
N ASP A 31 10.37 -4.09 0.32
CA ASP A 31 11.37 -3.50 1.22
C ASP A 31 10.81 -2.32 2.06
N VAL A 32 9.81 -1.60 1.55
CA VAL A 32 9.15 -0.48 2.25
C VAL A 32 7.98 -0.95 3.13
N VAL A 33 7.34 -2.07 2.80
CA VAL A 33 6.36 -2.76 3.68
C VAL A 33 7.07 -3.35 4.90
N GLU A 34 8.16 -4.10 4.72
CA GLU A 34 8.98 -4.63 5.84
C GLU A 34 9.48 -3.48 6.73
N LEU A 35 9.99 -2.39 6.13
CA LEU A 35 10.44 -1.20 6.84
C LEU A 35 9.33 -0.49 7.65
N LEU A 36 8.07 -0.63 7.24
CA LEU A 36 6.91 -0.16 7.99
C LEU A 36 6.40 -1.18 9.02
N GLY A 37 6.96 -2.38 9.07
CA GLY A 37 6.51 -3.45 9.97
C GLY A 37 5.24 -4.16 9.50
N GLY A 38 4.94 -4.11 8.19
CA GLY A 38 4.00 -5.06 7.60
C GLY A 38 4.64 -6.44 7.53
N GLU A 39 3.85 -7.49 7.76
CA GLU A 39 4.24 -8.85 7.44
C GLU A 39 4.17 -9.01 5.91
N ASP A 40 5.20 -9.58 5.29
CA ASP A 40 5.17 -9.86 3.85
C ASP A 40 3.99 -10.78 3.53
N THR A 41 3.18 -10.42 2.54
CA THR A 41 2.38 -11.42 1.82
C THR A 41 3.36 -12.27 1.02
N ASP A 42 3.74 -13.43 1.56
CA ASP A 42 4.60 -14.42 0.90
C ASP A 42 4.18 -14.60 -0.57
N VAL A 43 4.96 -14.02 -1.49
CA VAL A 43 4.72 -14.18 -2.93
C VAL A 43 5.31 -15.52 -3.33
N ASP A 44 4.49 -16.57 -3.28
CA ASP A 44 4.82 -17.92 -3.73
C ASP A 44 5.23 -17.91 -5.23
N LEU A 45 6.51 -17.69 -5.51
CA LEU A 45 7.12 -17.74 -6.85
C LEU A 45 7.67 -19.14 -7.22
N ASP A 46 7.51 -20.12 -6.33
CA ASP A 46 7.87 -21.52 -6.56
C ASP A 46 6.67 -22.38 -7.03
N GLU A 47 6.96 -23.57 -7.56
CA GLU A 47 6.00 -24.57 -8.08
C GLU A 47 5.18 -24.20 -9.34
N ALA A 48 5.81 -23.49 -10.28
CA ALA A 48 5.41 -23.49 -11.70
C ALA A 48 5.69 -24.84 -12.45
N ASP A 49 6.02 -25.92 -11.71
CA ASP A 49 6.38 -27.25 -12.22
C ASP A 49 5.19 -28.24 -12.18
N GLY A 50 4.05 -27.83 -12.72
CA GLY A 50 2.91 -28.71 -12.94
C GLY A 50 3.15 -29.70 -14.08
N GLU A 51 3.55 -30.93 -13.77
CA GLU A 51 3.91 -31.96 -14.75
C GLU A 51 2.83 -32.17 -15.84
N ALA A 52 3.24 -32.13 -17.11
CA ALA A 52 2.37 -32.42 -18.24
C ALA A 52 2.02 -33.93 -18.28
N ASP A 53 0.78 -34.28 -17.95
CA ASP A 53 0.28 -35.67 -18.00
C ASP A 53 0.30 -36.21 -19.44
N VAL A 54 1.26 -37.10 -19.72
CA VAL A 54 1.49 -37.72 -21.03
C VAL A 54 1.52 -39.24 -20.97
N ASP A 55 0.35 -39.87 -20.81
CA ASP A 55 0.15 -41.21 -21.39
C ASP A 55 -1.15 -41.34 -22.20
N ARG A 56 -1.13 -42.31 -23.11
CA ARG A 56 -2.16 -42.57 -24.13
C ARG A 56 -3.05 -43.72 -23.71
N VAL A 57 -4.31 -43.66 -24.13
CA VAL A 57 -5.02 -44.88 -24.57
C VAL A 57 -5.71 -44.59 -25.90
N ASP A 58 -5.29 -45.26 -26.96
CA ASP A 58 -5.95 -45.19 -28.26
C ASP A 58 -7.33 -45.86 -28.22
N ARG A 59 -8.34 -45.21 -28.82
CA ARG A 59 -9.22 -45.95 -29.74
C ARG A 59 -9.83 -45.06 -30.84
N GLU A 60 -9.78 -45.59 -32.05
CA GLU A 60 -10.43 -45.06 -33.24
C GLU A 60 -11.97 -45.18 -33.17
N ASP A 61 -12.68 -44.23 -33.75
CA ASP A 61 -13.76 -44.53 -34.71
C ASP A 61 -13.91 -43.33 -35.69
N THR A 62 -14.58 -43.56 -36.83
CA THR A 62 -14.37 -42.80 -38.08
C THR A 62 -15.66 -42.18 -38.66
N GLU A 63 -15.47 -41.20 -39.57
CA GLU A 63 -16.36 -40.79 -40.68
C GLU A 63 -17.38 -39.62 -40.49
N ASP A 64 -17.58 -38.90 -41.61
CA ASP A 64 -18.46 -37.74 -41.89
C ASP A 64 -18.34 -36.46 -41.02
N GLY A 65 -18.61 -35.24 -41.55
CA GLY A 65 -18.90 -34.87 -42.94
C GLY A 65 -19.65 -33.53 -43.09
N ALA A 66 -19.27 -32.73 -44.09
CA ALA A 66 -19.99 -31.55 -44.64
C ALA A 66 -20.19 -30.27 -43.78
N GLU A 67 -19.31 -29.28 -44.00
CA GLU A 67 -19.66 -27.85 -44.21
C GLU A 67 -20.41 -27.65 -45.55
N PRO A 68 -21.02 -26.49 -45.91
CA PRO A 68 -21.27 -25.23 -45.15
C PRO A 68 -22.73 -24.70 -45.22
N GLY A 69 -23.08 -23.56 -44.60
CA GLY A 69 -24.42 -22.95 -44.80
C GLY A 69 -24.80 -21.57 -44.18
N ALA A 70 -24.42 -20.47 -44.85
CA ALA A 70 -25.15 -19.18 -45.01
C ALA A 70 -25.82 -18.40 -43.83
N THR A 71 -25.34 -17.15 -43.65
CA THR A 71 -26.03 -15.94 -43.10
C THR A 71 -27.07 -15.34 -44.10
N PRO A 72 -27.78 -14.18 -43.90
CA PRO A 72 -27.83 -13.19 -42.79
C PRO A 72 -29.26 -12.68 -42.39
N LEU A 73 -29.35 -11.54 -41.68
CA LEU A 73 -30.51 -10.62 -41.45
C LEU A 73 -31.50 -11.02 -40.32
N ASP A 74 -32.25 -10.12 -39.67
CA ASP A 74 -32.59 -8.70 -39.95
C ASP A 74 -32.70 -7.80 -38.67
N GLN A 75 -33.05 -6.53 -38.83
CA GLN A 75 -32.99 -5.40 -37.86
C GLN A 75 -34.30 -5.15 -37.07
N GLY A 76 -34.24 -4.41 -35.94
CA GLY A 76 -35.42 -3.74 -35.36
C GLY A 76 -35.28 -3.17 -33.93
N ALA A 77 -35.58 -1.87 -33.73
CA ALA A 77 -35.70 -1.18 -32.43
C ALA A 77 -36.45 0.18 -32.56
N PRO A 78 -36.93 0.84 -31.47
CA PRO A 78 -37.46 0.35 -30.20
C PRO A 78 -39.02 0.55 -30.19
N PRO A 79 -39.73 1.57 -29.59
CA PRO A 79 -39.50 2.55 -28.50
C PRO A 79 -40.58 2.51 -27.36
N THR A 80 -40.61 3.53 -26.47
CA THR A 80 -41.73 3.99 -25.57
C THR A 80 -42.21 3.04 -24.43
N GLU A 81 -42.06 3.40 -23.14
CA GLU A 81 -42.91 4.29 -22.29
C GLU A 81 -44.26 3.66 -21.86
N SER A 82 -44.77 3.74 -20.61
CA SER A 82 -44.36 4.38 -19.33
C SER A 82 -45.18 3.80 -18.13
N ASP A 83 -44.80 4.09 -16.87
CA ASP A 83 -45.64 4.82 -15.86
C ASP A 83 -45.53 4.40 -14.35
N THR A 84 -45.72 5.42 -13.49
CA THR A 84 -46.05 5.49 -12.03
C THR A 84 -45.26 4.76 -10.92
N ALA A 85 -45.39 5.29 -9.70
CA ALA A 85 -44.71 4.93 -8.43
C ALA A 85 -45.74 4.98 -7.25
N PRO A 86 -45.39 5.42 -6.02
CA PRO A 86 -44.45 4.87 -5.02
C PRO A 86 -45.18 4.30 -3.78
N LEU A 87 -44.45 3.80 -2.77
CA LEU A 87 -44.98 3.59 -1.40
C LEU A 87 -43.99 4.05 -0.31
N ASP A 88 -44.55 4.55 0.79
CA ASP A 88 -43.91 5.04 2.02
C ASP A 88 -44.74 4.53 3.23
N GLY A 89 -44.15 4.39 4.43
CA GLY A 89 -44.95 4.09 5.64
C GLY A 89 -44.27 3.39 6.83
N ALA A 90 -43.80 4.20 7.78
CA ALA A 90 -44.11 4.09 9.22
C ALA A 90 -43.61 2.91 10.12
N LYS A 91 -42.42 3.13 10.72
CA LYS A 91 -42.17 3.29 12.20
C LYS A 91 -42.50 2.10 13.17
N PRO A 92 -42.32 2.19 14.53
CA PRO A 92 -41.59 1.15 15.26
C PRO A 92 -42.39 0.48 16.40
N LEU A 93 -41.72 -0.39 17.16
CA LEU A 93 -42.24 -0.99 18.39
C LEU A 93 -41.63 -0.33 19.63
N ASP A 94 -42.48 -0.01 20.60
CA ASP A 94 -42.16 0.43 21.96
C ASP A 94 -43.14 -0.30 22.92
N GLY A 95 -42.72 -0.58 24.15
CA GLY A 95 -43.48 -1.39 25.09
C GLY A 95 -42.77 -1.59 26.42
N ALA A 96 -43.39 -1.15 27.53
CA ALA A 96 -42.74 -1.01 28.83
C ALA A 96 -43.65 -1.35 30.03
N VAL A 97 -43.01 -1.51 31.20
CA VAL A 97 -43.54 -1.48 32.60
C VAL A 97 -44.59 -2.54 33.01
N PRO A 98 -44.87 -2.77 34.33
CA PRO A 98 -44.17 -2.35 35.58
C PRO A 98 -43.99 -3.48 36.65
N HIS A 99 -43.48 -3.08 37.82
CA HIS A 99 -43.67 -3.67 39.17
C HIS A 99 -42.90 -4.97 39.53
N ASP A 100 -42.60 -5.26 40.82
CA ASP A 100 -42.97 -4.56 42.07
C ASP A 100 -41.83 -4.57 43.12
N ALA A 101 -41.99 -3.86 44.24
CA ALA A 101 -41.05 -3.86 45.38
C ALA A 101 -41.78 -3.81 46.74
N PRO A 102 -41.21 -4.40 47.80
CA PRO A 102 -41.44 -3.87 49.15
C PRO A 102 -40.18 -3.83 50.07
N ASP A 103 -40.23 -2.90 51.04
CA ASP A 103 -39.41 -2.89 52.26
C ASP A 103 -39.67 -4.11 53.16
N ASP A 104 -38.69 -4.48 54.01
CA ASP A 104 -38.77 -4.26 55.47
C ASP A 104 -37.38 -4.41 56.15
N ALA A 105 -37.25 -3.89 57.37
CA ALA A 105 -36.04 -3.94 58.19
C ALA A 105 -35.97 -5.18 59.11
N GLY A 106 -34.77 -5.55 59.57
CA GLY A 106 -34.61 -6.73 60.45
C GLY A 106 -33.30 -6.75 61.25
N ALA A 107 -33.35 -6.31 62.50
CA ALA A 107 -32.16 -6.09 63.33
C ALA A 107 -31.58 -7.35 64.02
N ALA A 108 -30.26 -7.25 64.30
CA ALA A 108 -29.56 -7.73 65.51
C ALA A 108 -29.11 -9.21 65.67
N ALA A 109 -27.78 -9.33 65.79
CA ALA A 109 -27.04 -10.08 66.82
C ALA A 109 -27.10 -11.63 66.90
N ARG A 110 -25.91 -12.24 66.73
CA ARG A 110 -25.07 -12.69 67.88
C ARG A 110 -23.70 -13.21 67.44
N THR A 111 -22.64 -12.76 68.11
CA THR A 111 -21.42 -13.57 68.31
C THR A 111 -21.69 -14.61 69.41
N PRO A 112 -20.94 -15.73 69.41
CA PRO A 112 -19.78 -15.81 70.32
C PRO A 112 -18.51 -16.28 69.62
N ALA A 113 -17.36 -16.01 70.25
CA ALA A 113 -16.06 -16.46 69.77
C ALA A 113 -15.65 -17.83 70.35
N THR A 114 -14.87 -18.59 69.58
CA THR A 114 -13.91 -19.57 70.11
C THR A 114 -12.57 -19.38 69.42
N ALA A 115 -11.49 -19.31 70.19
CA ALA A 115 -10.14 -19.13 69.65
C ALA A 115 -9.56 -20.44 69.10
N GLY A 116 -8.78 -20.35 68.03
CA GLY A 116 -8.01 -21.43 67.45
C GLY A 116 -6.74 -20.88 66.83
N ASP A 117 -5.67 -20.83 67.63
CA ASP A 117 -4.35 -20.34 67.20
C ASP A 117 -3.68 -21.33 66.23
N SER A 118 -3.11 -20.82 65.14
CA SER A 118 -2.26 -21.54 64.18
C SER A 118 -1.61 -20.54 63.21
N LEU A 119 -0.39 -20.08 63.52
CA LEU A 119 0.39 -19.27 62.58
C LEU A 119 0.80 -20.11 61.35
N GLY A 120 0.36 -19.67 60.16
CA GLY A 120 0.99 -19.99 58.88
C GLY A 120 1.72 -18.75 58.35
N PRO A 121 2.99 -18.83 57.93
CA PRO A 121 3.75 -17.66 57.50
C PRO A 121 3.48 -17.31 56.03
N GLY A 122 3.48 -16.01 55.72
CA GLY A 122 3.77 -15.55 54.35
C GLY A 122 2.60 -15.54 53.37
N ALA A 123 1.40 -15.17 53.80
CA ALA A 123 0.62 -14.29 52.92
C ALA A 123 1.43 -13.00 52.76
N GLN A 124 1.82 -12.65 51.53
CA GLN A 124 2.44 -11.36 51.29
C GLN A 124 1.32 -10.31 51.37
N ASP A 125 1.38 -9.49 52.41
CA ASP A 125 0.83 -8.13 52.35
C ASP A 125 1.66 -7.37 51.31
N ALA A 126 1.36 -7.60 50.03
CA ALA A 126 1.79 -6.71 48.96
C ALA A 126 1.20 -5.34 49.30
N ASP A 127 2.05 -4.33 49.46
CA ASP A 127 1.61 -2.97 49.74
C ASP A 127 0.57 -2.60 48.67
N PRO A 128 -0.64 -2.13 49.03
CA PRO A 128 -1.59 -1.64 48.04
C PRO A 128 -0.98 -0.61 47.09
N ASP A 129 0.00 0.16 47.56
CA ASP A 129 0.77 1.08 46.72
C ASP A 129 1.77 0.34 45.80
N ASP A 130 2.36 -0.80 46.21
CA ASP A 130 3.25 -1.61 45.33
C ASP A 130 2.46 -2.39 44.28
N HIS A 131 1.26 -2.89 44.61
CA HIS A 131 0.38 -3.48 43.61
C HIS A 131 -0.15 -2.41 42.65
N LEU A 132 -0.44 -1.19 43.14
CA LEU A 132 -0.78 -0.05 42.30
C LEU A 132 0.41 0.39 41.42
N ARG A 133 1.64 0.45 41.94
CA ARG A 133 2.86 0.68 41.15
C ARG A 133 3.01 -0.39 40.08
N GLN A 134 2.87 -1.68 40.41
CA GLN A 134 2.95 -2.77 39.44
C GLN A 134 1.88 -2.70 38.33
N ILE A 135 0.70 -2.14 38.63
CA ILE A 135 -0.34 -1.88 37.63
C ILE A 135 0.01 -0.64 36.78
N LEU A 136 0.55 0.42 37.37
CA LEU A 136 0.93 1.66 36.68
C LEU A 136 2.19 1.49 35.81
N ASP A 137 3.21 0.77 36.29
CA ASP A 137 4.39 0.36 35.52
C ASP A 137 4.00 -0.51 34.29
N GLY A 138 2.82 -1.16 34.34
CA GLY A 138 2.21 -1.88 33.23
C GLY A 138 1.31 -1.04 32.31
N ILE A 139 1.05 0.23 32.67
CA ILE A 139 0.31 1.23 31.89
C ILE A 139 1.28 2.21 31.21
N ASP A 140 2.43 2.48 31.81
CA ASP A 140 3.57 3.19 31.19
C ASP A 140 4.25 2.39 30.03
N ALA A 141 3.64 1.28 29.60
CA ALA A 141 4.04 0.52 28.43
C ALA A 141 3.76 1.24 27.09
N ASP A 142 2.89 2.25 27.09
CA ASP A 142 2.33 2.91 25.89
C ASP A 142 3.13 4.16 25.45
N VAL A 143 4.46 4.12 25.61
CA VAL A 143 5.38 5.18 25.19
C VAL A 143 5.79 4.98 23.73
N VAL A 144 5.03 5.58 22.81
CA VAL A 144 5.28 5.49 21.36
C VAL A 144 6.45 6.42 20.98
N VAL A 145 7.66 5.90 21.19
CA VAL A 145 8.93 6.54 20.83
C VAL A 145 8.98 6.78 19.32
N ALA A 146 9.45 7.97 18.91
CA ALA A 146 9.63 8.30 17.49
C ALA A 146 10.50 7.24 16.78
N PRO A 147 10.14 6.78 15.57
CA PRO A 147 10.88 5.73 14.85
C PRO A 147 12.39 5.97 14.82
N ALA A 148 13.20 4.92 14.98
CA ALA A 148 14.66 5.05 14.98
C ALA A 148 15.22 5.44 13.59
N ASP A 149 14.56 4.97 12.53
CA ASP A 149 14.96 5.15 11.13
C ASP A 149 14.51 6.51 10.56
N PRO A 150 15.39 7.28 9.87
CA PRO A 150 15.03 8.58 9.28
C PRO A 150 14.01 8.48 8.14
N ALA A 151 13.96 7.37 7.40
CA ALA A 151 12.97 7.13 6.35
C ALA A 151 11.58 6.89 6.96
N VAL A 152 11.49 6.11 8.05
CA VAL A 152 10.22 5.88 8.75
C VAL A 152 9.70 7.16 9.38
N ARG A 153 10.55 8.02 9.99
CA ARG A 153 10.13 9.38 10.43
C ARG A 153 9.64 10.28 9.28
N ARG A 154 10.14 10.06 8.06
CA ARG A 154 9.73 10.79 6.85
C ARG A 154 8.42 10.25 6.24
N LEU A 155 8.10 8.98 6.48
CA LEU A 155 6.82 8.37 6.13
C LEU A 155 5.74 8.68 7.17
N LEU A 156 6.10 8.66 8.45
CA LEU A 156 5.24 8.89 9.62
C LEU A 156 5.71 10.17 10.34
N PRO A 157 5.42 11.35 9.77
CA PRO A 157 5.84 12.63 10.34
C PRO A 157 4.99 13.01 11.56
N ASP A 158 5.58 13.79 12.47
CA ASP A 158 4.90 14.24 13.68
C ASP A 158 3.76 15.23 13.36
N ALA A 159 2.61 15.03 14.00
CA ALA A 159 1.42 15.89 13.84
C ALA A 159 1.54 17.26 14.53
N SER A 160 2.63 17.52 15.26
CA SER A 160 2.89 18.77 15.96
C SER A 160 4.38 18.99 16.24
N ASP A 161 4.81 20.26 16.31
CA ASP A 161 6.13 20.64 16.84
C ASP A 161 6.22 20.53 18.38
N ASP A 162 5.07 20.41 19.07
CA ASP A 162 5.00 20.22 20.51
C ASP A 162 5.19 18.73 20.87
N PRO A 163 6.23 18.33 21.64
CA PRO A 163 6.51 16.93 21.91
C PRO A 163 5.44 16.19 22.71
N GLU A 164 4.70 16.87 23.60
CA GLU A 164 3.63 16.23 24.38
C GLU A 164 2.43 15.95 23.48
N VAL A 165 2.08 16.91 22.62
CA VAL A 165 1.02 16.75 21.61
C VAL A 165 1.41 15.69 20.56
N ALA A 166 2.65 15.72 20.05
CA ALA A 166 3.12 14.74 19.07
C ALA A 166 3.08 13.30 19.63
N HIS A 167 3.43 13.11 20.90
CA HIS A 167 3.32 11.81 21.57
C HIS A 167 1.86 11.33 21.68
N GLU A 168 0.95 12.21 22.14
CA GLU A 168 -0.48 11.89 22.23
C GLU A 168 -1.07 11.53 20.86
N PHE A 169 -0.70 12.24 19.79
CA PHE A 169 -1.13 11.92 18.43
C PHE A 169 -0.57 10.58 17.94
N ARG A 170 0.74 10.29 18.10
CA ARG A 170 1.30 8.98 17.69
C ARG A 170 0.60 7.82 18.39
N ARG A 171 0.39 7.90 19.72
CA ARG A 171 -0.32 6.89 20.52
C ARG A 171 -1.81 6.72 20.16
N LEU A 172 -2.35 7.58 19.30
CA LEU A 172 -3.74 7.51 18.81
C LEU A 172 -3.87 7.23 17.31
N THR A 173 -2.81 7.43 16.50
CA THR A 173 -2.92 7.37 15.02
C THR A 173 -1.71 6.79 14.28
N ASP A 174 -0.62 6.40 14.93
CA ASP A 174 0.58 5.90 14.21
C ASP A 174 0.29 4.57 13.49
N ASP A 175 -0.42 3.65 14.17
CA ASP A 175 -0.82 2.35 13.61
C ASP A 175 -1.82 2.50 12.45
N ASP A 176 -2.86 3.34 12.58
CA ASP A 176 -3.82 3.63 11.50
C ASP A 176 -3.11 4.23 10.25
N LEU A 177 -2.12 5.10 10.46
CA LEU A 177 -1.36 5.73 9.38
C LEU A 177 -0.38 4.74 8.73
N ARG A 178 0.25 3.88 9.54
CA ARG A 178 1.15 2.80 9.13
C ARG A 178 0.40 1.75 8.31
N GLN A 179 -0.74 1.26 8.81
CA GLN A 179 -1.57 0.28 8.13
C GLN A 179 -2.01 0.81 6.77
N ARG A 180 -2.57 2.03 6.69
CA ARG A 180 -2.97 2.62 5.40
C ARG A 180 -1.82 2.74 4.39
N LYS A 181 -0.58 2.95 4.87
CA LYS A 181 0.60 2.95 3.98
C LYS A 181 0.94 1.56 3.49
N VAL A 182 0.95 0.56 4.38
CA VAL A 182 1.12 -0.86 4.03
C VAL A 182 0.06 -1.30 3.02
N ASP A 183 -1.23 -1.02 3.28
CA ASP A 183 -2.36 -1.40 2.41
C ASP A 183 -2.16 -0.94 0.95
N ARG A 184 -1.74 0.32 0.74
CA ARG A 184 -1.52 0.86 -0.61
C ARG A 184 -0.20 0.43 -1.26
N LEU A 185 0.80 0.06 -0.46
CA LEU A 185 2.07 -0.48 -0.96
C LEU A 185 1.86 -1.93 -1.43
N LEU A 186 1.12 -2.74 -0.66
CA LEU A 186 0.68 -4.07 -1.07
C LEU A 186 -0.17 -4.00 -2.35
N LEU A 187 -1.18 -3.12 -2.42
CA LEU A 187 -1.95 -2.89 -3.65
C LEU A 187 -1.08 -2.49 -4.85
N PHE A 188 -0.02 -1.70 -4.64
CA PHE A 188 0.91 -1.34 -5.71
C PHE A 188 1.77 -2.53 -6.13
N ALA A 189 2.24 -3.36 -5.19
CA ALA A 189 2.96 -4.59 -5.48
C ALA A 189 2.09 -5.61 -6.24
N ASP A 190 0.82 -5.79 -5.87
CA ASP A 190 -0.12 -6.66 -6.58
C ASP A 190 -0.26 -6.28 -8.06
N LEU A 191 -0.48 -4.99 -8.35
CA LEU A 191 -0.59 -4.48 -9.74
C LEU A 191 0.75 -4.59 -10.50
N LEU A 192 1.88 -4.45 -9.80
CA LEU A 192 3.22 -4.71 -10.35
C LEU A 192 3.50 -6.20 -10.62
N LEU A 193 2.66 -7.12 -10.13
CA LEU A 193 2.79 -8.57 -10.33
C LEU A 193 1.65 -9.19 -11.18
N GLU A 194 0.50 -8.53 -11.33
CA GLU A 194 -0.70 -9.05 -12.03
C GLU A 194 -0.42 -9.64 -13.43
N ALA A 195 0.22 -8.88 -14.32
CA ALA A 195 0.64 -9.40 -15.62
C ALA A 195 1.83 -10.37 -15.47
N SER A 196 1.76 -11.52 -16.13
CA SER A 196 2.85 -12.50 -16.15
C SER A 196 4.16 -11.93 -16.71
N PRO A 197 5.33 -12.29 -16.16
CA PRO A 197 6.65 -11.93 -16.73
C PRO A 197 6.77 -12.33 -18.20
N SER A 198 7.25 -11.42 -19.05
CA SER A 198 7.65 -11.77 -20.42
C SER A 198 9.08 -12.31 -20.46
N ALA A 199 9.33 -13.21 -21.41
CA ALA A 199 10.66 -13.71 -21.75
C ALA A 199 11.45 -12.76 -22.67
N ASP A 200 10.81 -11.69 -23.15
CA ASP A 200 11.46 -10.54 -23.77
C ASP A 200 11.59 -9.43 -22.71
N GLU A 201 12.82 -9.13 -22.31
CA GLU A 201 13.10 -8.14 -21.26
C GLU A 201 12.79 -6.70 -21.70
N ASP A 202 12.66 -6.44 -23.01
CA ASP A 202 12.26 -5.15 -23.57
C ASP A 202 10.73 -5.02 -23.75
N GLU A 203 9.93 -6.09 -23.53
CA GLU A 203 8.48 -6.03 -23.75
C GLU A 203 7.76 -5.14 -22.72
N GLN A 204 7.09 -4.10 -23.22
CA GLN A 204 6.39 -3.11 -22.40
C GLN A 204 4.97 -3.56 -22.02
N LEU A 205 4.90 -4.46 -21.04
CA LEU A 205 3.67 -4.92 -20.38
C LEU A 205 2.86 -3.74 -19.78
N PRO A 206 1.52 -3.79 -19.80
CA PRO A 206 0.69 -2.75 -19.21
C PRO A 206 0.71 -2.80 -17.67
N LEU A 207 0.81 -1.63 -17.03
CA LEU A 207 0.43 -1.44 -15.62
C LEU A 207 -0.90 -0.69 -15.62
N VAL A 208 -1.98 -1.39 -15.27
CA VAL A 208 -3.33 -0.82 -15.19
C VAL A 208 -3.59 -0.41 -13.74
N VAL A 209 -4.15 0.77 -13.53
CA VAL A 209 -4.57 1.28 -12.22
C VAL A 209 -6.01 1.76 -12.35
N GLY A 210 -6.91 1.23 -11.51
CA GLY A 210 -8.31 1.63 -11.48
C GLY A 210 -8.47 3.12 -11.16
N ARG A 211 -9.49 3.76 -11.73
CA ARG A 211 -9.75 5.19 -11.54
C ARG A 211 -9.78 5.60 -10.06
N GLU A 212 -10.32 4.75 -9.20
CA GLU A 212 -10.52 4.99 -7.76
C GLU A 212 -9.22 4.75 -6.96
N GLU A 213 -8.37 3.82 -7.42
CA GLU A 213 -7.09 3.44 -6.80
C GLU A 213 -5.97 4.46 -7.07
N GLY A 214 -6.03 5.18 -8.19
CA GLY A 214 -4.93 6.04 -8.66
C GLY A 214 -4.42 7.07 -7.64
N ALA A 215 -5.27 7.53 -6.71
CA ALA A 215 -4.84 8.42 -5.63
C ALA A 215 -3.97 7.71 -4.57
N GLU A 216 -4.25 6.44 -4.27
CA GLU A 216 -3.41 5.63 -3.37
C GLU A 216 -2.14 5.15 -4.07
N ILE A 217 -2.19 4.79 -5.35
CA ILE A 217 -0.98 4.43 -6.13
C ILE A 217 -0.03 5.63 -6.28
N ALA A 218 -0.55 6.84 -6.53
CA ALA A 218 0.24 8.07 -6.49
C ALA A 218 0.82 8.35 -5.09
N GLY A 219 0.17 7.87 -4.02
CA GLY A 219 0.68 7.87 -2.66
C GLY A 219 1.80 6.84 -2.44
N ALA A 220 1.63 5.62 -2.93
CA ALA A 220 2.58 4.51 -2.78
C ALA A 220 3.92 4.82 -3.47
N LEU A 221 3.84 5.33 -4.71
CA LEU A 221 4.99 5.85 -5.45
C LEU A 221 5.72 6.96 -4.67
N GLY A 222 4.96 7.85 -4.02
CA GLY A 222 5.51 8.91 -3.17
C GLY A 222 6.19 8.38 -1.90
N ASP A 223 5.62 7.36 -1.26
CA ASP A 223 6.17 6.72 -0.08
C ASP A 223 7.48 5.96 -0.40
N VAL A 224 7.50 5.17 -1.49
CA VAL A 224 8.73 4.52 -1.99
C VAL A 224 9.81 5.57 -2.30
N ARG A 225 9.46 6.63 -3.04
CA ARG A 225 10.38 7.72 -3.37
C ARG A 225 10.90 8.46 -2.13
N GLN A 226 10.09 8.60 -1.09
CA GLN A 226 10.47 9.21 0.19
C GLN A 226 11.49 8.35 0.96
N VAL A 227 11.35 7.02 0.95
CA VAL A 227 12.34 6.10 1.55
C VAL A 227 13.65 6.16 0.78
N ILE A 228 13.61 5.98 -0.55
CA ILE A 228 14.81 6.01 -1.38
C ILE A 228 15.55 7.34 -1.25
N GLY A 229 14.83 8.47 -1.30
CA GLY A 229 15.40 9.80 -1.09
C GLY A 229 16.00 9.99 0.31
N SER A 230 15.51 9.26 1.32
CA SER A 230 16.13 9.24 2.65
C SER A 230 17.36 8.34 2.74
N ARG A 231 17.46 7.28 1.94
CA ARG A 231 18.65 6.40 1.86
C ARG A 231 19.77 7.06 1.06
N LEU A 232 19.43 7.75 -0.03
CA LEU A 232 20.33 8.61 -0.82
C LEU A 232 20.68 9.94 -0.12
N GLY A 233 20.15 10.21 1.07
CA GLY A 233 20.49 11.40 1.87
C GLY A 233 19.97 12.73 1.33
N LEU A 234 19.07 12.74 0.34
CA LEU A 234 18.51 13.95 -0.29
C LEU A 234 17.75 14.78 0.74
N GLN A 235 18.06 16.08 0.88
CA GLN A 235 17.37 17.01 1.77
C GLN A 235 16.69 18.18 1.03
N THR A 236 17.09 18.43 -0.23
CA THR A 236 16.70 19.60 -1.01
C THR A 236 16.46 19.26 -2.48
N ASP A 237 15.75 20.16 -3.18
CA ASP A 237 15.57 20.10 -4.64
C ASP A 237 16.93 20.09 -5.37
N ALA A 238 17.94 20.80 -4.84
CA ALA A 238 19.27 20.84 -5.43
C ALA A 238 20.02 19.49 -5.34
N ASP A 239 19.76 18.68 -4.31
CA ASP A 239 20.28 17.32 -4.20
C ASP A 239 19.58 16.39 -5.23
N THR A 240 18.27 16.58 -5.42
CA THR A 240 17.48 15.87 -6.43
C THR A 240 17.93 16.20 -7.85
N ASP A 241 18.16 17.48 -8.15
CA ASP A 241 18.74 17.98 -9.40
C ASP A 241 20.15 17.40 -9.66
N ALA A 242 20.94 17.21 -8.61
CA ALA A 242 22.27 16.61 -8.71
C ALA A 242 22.19 15.11 -9.01
N LEU A 243 21.33 14.39 -8.29
CA LEU A 243 21.04 12.97 -8.55
C LEU A 243 20.57 12.74 -9.99
N TYR A 244 19.62 13.55 -10.48
CA TYR A 244 19.13 13.47 -11.85
C TYR A 244 20.27 13.55 -12.87
N ARG A 245 21.11 14.59 -12.78
CA ARG A 245 22.26 14.77 -13.69
C ARG A 245 23.25 13.61 -13.60
N SER A 246 23.52 13.09 -12.40
CA SER A 246 24.45 11.98 -12.21
C SER A 246 23.94 10.68 -12.80
N VAL A 247 22.65 10.36 -12.64
CA VAL A 247 22.06 9.14 -13.23
C VAL A 247 21.99 9.26 -14.75
N SER A 248 21.50 10.38 -15.29
CA SER A 248 21.42 10.60 -16.75
C SER A 248 22.79 10.53 -17.43
N ALA A 249 23.84 11.12 -16.85
CA ALA A 249 25.18 11.05 -17.40
C ALA A 249 25.71 9.61 -17.53
N THR A 250 25.40 8.73 -16.57
CA THR A 250 25.78 7.30 -16.66
C THR A 250 25.08 6.57 -17.80
N TRP A 251 23.87 7.00 -18.20
CA TRP A 251 23.13 6.39 -19.30
C TRP A 251 23.63 6.94 -20.66
N GLU A 252 23.97 8.23 -20.73
CA GLU A 252 24.59 8.87 -21.91
C GLU A 252 26.01 8.31 -22.21
N GLU A 253 26.72 7.79 -21.21
CA GLU A 253 28.06 7.19 -21.40
C GLU A 253 28.03 5.79 -22.03
N ASP A 254 26.95 5.01 -21.87
CA ASP A 254 26.85 3.61 -22.37
C ASP A 254 26.34 3.52 -23.82
N GLU A 255 25.57 4.51 -24.30
CA GLU A 255 25.22 4.65 -25.74
C GLU A 255 26.41 5.10 -26.61
N GLY A 256 27.60 5.28 -26.03
CA GLY A 256 28.69 6.13 -26.50
C GLY A 256 29.75 5.56 -27.45
N ASP A 257 29.52 4.51 -28.26
CA ASP A 257 30.51 4.03 -29.25
C ASP A 257 30.61 4.95 -30.49
N GLY A 258 31.19 6.14 -30.27
CA GLY A 258 31.46 7.16 -31.27
C GLY A 258 32.95 7.60 -31.23
N PRO A 259 33.60 7.82 -32.38
CA PRO A 259 35.04 8.04 -32.42
C PRO A 259 35.48 9.36 -31.76
N GLU A 260 36.41 9.28 -30.81
CA GLU A 260 36.91 10.42 -30.03
C GLU A 260 37.32 11.64 -30.89
N THR A 261 36.53 12.72 -30.84
CA THR A 261 36.99 14.06 -31.24
C THR A 261 37.28 14.89 -29.98
N GLY A 262 38.46 14.70 -29.41
CA GLY A 262 38.84 15.29 -28.12
C GLY A 262 38.77 16.83 -28.11
N GLN A 263 38.01 17.39 -27.17
CA GLN A 263 37.96 18.83 -26.92
C GLN A 263 37.83 19.14 -25.42
N GLU A 264 38.97 19.21 -24.73
CA GLU A 264 39.06 19.49 -23.29
C GLU A 264 38.64 20.93 -22.95
N SER A 265 37.34 21.18 -22.73
CA SER A 265 36.81 22.53 -22.44
C SER A 265 35.66 22.62 -21.43
N ALA A 266 35.49 21.65 -20.51
CA ALA A 266 34.61 21.83 -19.33
C ALA A 266 34.84 20.84 -18.16
N ARG A 267 36.08 20.57 -17.71
CA ARG A 267 36.30 19.82 -16.43
C ARG A 267 35.99 20.69 -15.20
N GLY A 268 34.72 21.07 -15.04
CA GLY A 268 34.20 21.83 -13.89
C GLY A 268 33.24 20.96 -13.08
N HIS A 269 33.78 20.21 -12.12
CA HIS A 269 33.08 19.14 -11.38
C HIS A 269 32.67 17.98 -12.30
N ALA A 270 33.65 17.17 -12.70
CA ALA A 270 33.36 15.74 -12.85
C ALA A 270 32.94 15.27 -11.45
N GLY A 271 31.67 14.88 -11.31
CA GLY A 271 31.15 14.36 -10.04
C GLY A 271 31.89 13.09 -9.65
N GLU A 272 31.94 12.80 -8.36
CA GLU A 272 32.32 11.46 -7.90
C GLU A 272 31.23 10.51 -8.40
N ALA A 273 31.62 9.54 -9.23
CA ALA A 273 30.66 8.66 -9.90
C ALA A 273 29.88 7.85 -8.84
N LEU A 274 28.55 7.88 -8.94
CA LEU A 274 27.67 7.16 -8.02
C LEU A 274 28.04 5.68 -8.00
N SER A 275 28.11 5.08 -6.82
CA SER A 275 28.34 3.64 -6.71
C SER A 275 27.15 2.84 -7.26
N GLY A 276 27.36 1.58 -7.64
CA GLY A 276 26.28 0.72 -8.17
C GLY A 276 24.97 0.75 -7.37
N PRO A 277 24.99 0.64 -6.02
CA PRO A 277 23.80 0.79 -5.19
C PRO A 277 23.15 2.18 -5.25
N GLU A 278 23.93 3.26 -5.35
CA GLU A 278 23.43 4.62 -5.47
C GLU A 278 22.86 4.91 -6.86
N LEU A 279 23.44 4.34 -7.92
CA LEU A 279 22.90 4.36 -9.29
C LEU A 279 21.56 3.60 -9.37
N PHE A 280 21.48 2.41 -8.76
CA PHE A 280 20.26 1.62 -8.68
C PHE A 280 19.15 2.40 -7.97
N LEU A 281 19.40 2.84 -6.74
CA LEU A 281 18.44 3.65 -5.98
C LEU A 281 18.09 4.96 -6.70
N GLY A 282 19.06 5.62 -7.35
CA GLY A 282 18.83 6.80 -8.16
C GLY A 282 17.89 6.55 -9.33
N SER A 283 18.10 5.46 -10.05
CA SER A 283 17.25 5.05 -11.18
C SER A 283 15.82 4.75 -10.73
N VAL A 284 15.64 4.03 -9.62
CA VAL A 284 14.30 3.76 -9.05
C VAL A 284 13.62 5.03 -8.52
N PHE A 285 14.38 5.97 -7.96
CA PHE A 285 13.88 7.29 -7.51
C PHE A 285 13.39 8.18 -8.67
N LEU A 286 14.02 8.07 -9.86
CA LEU A 286 13.56 8.74 -11.08
C LEU A 286 12.35 8.02 -11.71
N LEU A 287 12.40 6.69 -11.80
CA LEU A 287 11.31 5.84 -12.30
C LEU A 287 10.00 6.06 -11.52
N THR A 288 10.07 6.00 -10.19
CA THR A 288 8.92 6.27 -9.31
C THR A 288 8.43 7.71 -9.42
N GLY A 289 9.33 8.69 -9.57
CA GLY A 289 8.98 10.09 -9.80
C GLY A 289 8.20 10.31 -11.10
N TYR A 290 8.63 9.69 -12.19
CA TYR A 290 7.99 9.80 -13.51
C TYR A 290 6.63 9.07 -13.58
N LEU A 291 6.51 7.90 -12.91
CA LEU A 291 5.21 7.26 -12.66
C LEU A 291 4.28 8.21 -11.88
N GLN A 292 4.77 8.80 -10.79
CA GLN A 292 3.96 9.65 -9.91
C GLN A 292 3.49 10.92 -10.61
N GLU A 293 4.36 11.56 -11.40
CA GLU A 293 4.05 12.78 -12.17
C GLU A 293 2.97 12.49 -13.22
N SER A 294 3.17 11.47 -14.08
CA SER A 294 2.21 11.12 -15.14
C SER A 294 0.86 10.65 -14.60
N LEU A 295 0.83 9.90 -13.48
CA LEU A 295 -0.41 9.53 -12.80
C LEU A 295 -1.12 10.75 -12.19
N THR A 296 -0.36 11.68 -11.60
CA THR A 296 -0.91 12.93 -11.03
C THR A 296 -1.53 13.82 -12.10
N ASP A 297 -0.90 13.95 -13.26
CA ASP A 297 -1.45 14.69 -14.40
C ASP A 297 -2.75 14.06 -14.93
N CYS A 298 -2.83 12.72 -14.97
CA CYS A 298 -4.05 12.00 -15.31
C CYS A 298 -5.18 12.23 -14.29
N LEU A 299 -4.88 12.17 -12.98
CA LEU A 299 -5.83 12.46 -11.90
C LEU A 299 -6.35 13.90 -11.98
N LEU A 300 -5.45 14.87 -12.18
CA LEU A 300 -5.78 16.29 -12.32
C LEU A 300 -6.64 16.53 -13.57
N GLU A 301 -6.31 15.94 -14.71
CA GLU A 301 -7.14 16.05 -15.91
C GLU A 301 -8.52 15.41 -15.73
N HIS A 302 -8.62 14.28 -15.03
CA HIS A 302 -9.91 13.67 -14.70
C HIS A 302 -10.75 14.62 -13.82
N HIS A 303 -10.15 15.21 -12.78
CA HIS A 303 -10.82 16.20 -11.94
C HIS A 303 -11.29 17.43 -12.74
N ARG A 304 -10.46 17.93 -13.68
CA ARG A 304 -10.82 19.02 -14.62
C ARG A 304 -11.93 18.62 -15.61
N ARG A 305 -12.13 17.34 -15.92
CA ARG A 305 -13.26 16.87 -16.75
C ARG A 305 -14.54 16.81 -15.92
N ALA A 306 -14.50 16.21 -14.74
CA ALA A 306 -15.64 16.12 -13.83
C ALA A 306 -16.21 17.52 -13.47
N GLY A 307 -15.34 18.46 -13.11
CA GLY A 307 -15.71 19.85 -12.79
C GLY A 307 -16.21 20.71 -13.97
N ARG A 308 -16.31 20.15 -15.19
CA ARG A 308 -16.93 20.78 -16.38
C ARG A 308 -18.23 20.09 -16.81
N ALA A 309 -18.59 18.97 -16.18
CA ALA A 309 -19.79 18.19 -16.46
C ALA A 309 -20.92 18.44 -15.45
N SER A 310 -20.67 19.28 -14.44
CA SER A 310 -21.61 19.74 -13.41
C SER A 310 -21.89 21.24 -13.51
#